data_AF-A0A6G0T2X3-F1
#
_entry.id   AF-A0A6G0T2X3-F1
#
_cell.length_a   1.000
_cell.length_b   1.000
_cell.length_c   1.000
_cell.angle_alpha   90.00
_cell.angle_beta   90.00
_cell.angle_gamma   90.00
#
_symmetry.space_group_name_H-M   'P 1'
#
loop_
_entity.id
_entity.type
_entity.pdbx_description
1 polymer ?
#
loop_
_entity_poly.entity_id
_entity_poly.type
_entity_poly.pdbx_seq_one_letter_code
_entity_poly.pdbx_strand_id
1 'polypeptide(L)'
;MYQNTQKIILLWNMKLKIYVVIQKSLSSRIDTTIYTGMTKVSKVPNGGKQIRHWKTLVSLIQLVFGFPHFTMENKERFSLLLLEPGEYYFEDYIASISITKNDTWLNGRLKVCSLSLVFDPKDYHKPILKIPFTQCGSITKSSDEDSNILNIICKQYIEMLDHNVLEPYKFINELSLFRIDLKYARVEDCLSLILQLHRASSLQTAEHRHMAAAIAYGRQTLIKFDPTWLELGENIIMEEVGQKITPLSINSGRIVLTSLHVYFQPFNNNEVTLYLKIELSEIKRIIKRRFLLQQVQQLDFTWHNFTLTNLIFKIIL
;
A
#
# COMPACT_ATOMS: atom_id res chain seq x y z
N MET A 1 0.88 36.56 8.81
CA MET A 1 2.16 36.72 8.06
C MET A 1 3.34 36.00 8.70
N TYR A 2 3.42 35.83 10.02
CA TYR A 2 4.54 35.14 10.72
C TYR A 2 4.60 33.60 10.58
N GLN A 3 3.51 32.93 10.18
CA GLN A 3 3.47 31.46 9.99
C GLN A 3 4.04 30.99 8.64
N ASN A 4 4.04 31.86 7.61
CA ASN A 4 4.59 31.51 6.29
C ASN A 4 6.12 31.57 6.26
N THR A 5 6.74 32.41 7.07
CA THR A 5 8.20 32.50 7.21
C THR A 5 8.78 31.27 7.91
N GLN A 6 8.10 30.69 8.92
CA GLN A 6 8.53 29.44 9.55
C GLN A 6 8.43 28.23 8.60
N LYS A 7 7.39 28.14 7.77
CA LYS A 7 7.27 27.10 6.73
C LYS A 7 8.34 27.21 5.64
N ILE A 8 8.71 28.44 5.24
CA ILE A 8 9.80 28.68 4.28
C ILE A 8 11.14 28.28 4.89
N ILE A 9 11.39 28.59 6.16
CA ILE A 9 12.63 28.22 6.88
C ILE A 9 12.76 26.69 7.02
N LEU A 10 11.67 25.97 7.31
CA LEU A 10 11.66 24.50 7.36
C LEU A 10 11.94 23.86 6.00
N LEU A 11 11.32 24.36 4.92
CA LEU A 11 11.59 23.94 3.54
C LEU A 11 13.02 24.28 3.08
N TRP A 12 13.57 25.40 3.53
CA TRP A 12 14.96 25.79 3.27
C TRP A 12 15.94 24.89 4.06
N ASN A 13 15.62 24.54 5.30
CA ASN A 13 16.38 23.60 6.12
C ASN A 13 16.33 22.17 5.56
N MET A 14 15.20 21.75 4.97
CA MET A 14 15.08 20.50 4.22
C MET A 14 15.97 20.50 2.98
N LYS A 15 15.89 21.56 2.18
CA LYS A 15 16.74 21.77 1.01
C LYS A 15 18.21 21.74 1.38
N LEU A 16 18.62 22.46 2.42
CA LEU A 16 20.01 22.48 2.88
C LEU A 16 20.44 21.13 3.43
N LYS A 17 19.64 20.43 4.24
CA LYS A 17 20.04 19.13 4.79
C LYS A 17 20.17 18.06 3.70
N ILE A 18 19.20 17.96 2.79
CA ILE A 18 19.25 17.00 1.67
C ILE A 18 20.38 17.37 0.70
N TYR A 19 20.52 18.65 0.35
CA TYR A 19 21.57 19.11 -0.56
C TYR A 19 22.98 18.98 0.05
N VAL A 20 23.16 19.25 1.36
CA VAL A 20 24.45 19.11 2.05
C VAL A 20 24.83 17.65 2.24
N VAL A 21 23.88 16.76 2.53
CA VAL A 21 24.14 15.31 2.62
C VAL A 21 24.52 14.76 1.25
N ILE A 22 23.80 15.14 0.19
CA ILE A 22 24.08 14.73 -1.19
C ILE A 22 25.42 15.33 -1.67
N GLN A 23 25.71 16.60 -1.40
CA GLN A 23 26.98 17.25 -1.77
C GLN A 23 28.18 16.69 -1.00
N LYS A 24 28.05 16.34 0.29
CA LYS A 24 29.14 15.67 1.04
C LYS A 24 29.43 14.28 0.50
N SER A 25 28.40 13.55 0.07
CA SER A 25 28.57 12.24 -0.60
C SER A 25 29.24 12.39 -1.97
N LEU A 26 28.84 13.38 -2.77
CA LEU A 26 29.39 13.65 -4.10
C LEU A 26 30.80 14.27 -4.11
N SER A 27 31.15 15.11 -3.13
CA SER A 27 32.46 15.78 -3.03
C SER A 27 33.60 14.81 -2.71
N SER A 28 33.30 13.64 -2.13
CA SER A 28 34.28 12.56 -1.92
C SER A 28 34.72 11.83 -3.20
N ARG A 29 34.15 12.17 -4.37
CA ARG A 29 34.30 11.40 -5.62
C ARG A 29 34.78 12.21 -6.83
N ILE A 30 35.23 13.45 -6.67
CA ILE A 30 35.82 14.21 -7.78
C ILE A 30 37.33 14.29 -7.61
N ASP A 31 38.00 13.16 -7.83
CA ASP A 31 39.38 13.15 -8.33
C ASP A 31 39.36 12.57 -9.76
N THR A 32 39.47 13.52 -10.70
CA THR A 32 40.22 13.42 -11.97
C THR A 32 40.30 12.06 -12.66
N THR A 33 39.47 11.85 -13.69
CA THR A 33 40.00 11.37 -14.98
C THR A 33 39.13 11.83 -16.15
N ILE A 34 39.68 12.77 -16.91
CA ILE A 34 39.22 13.19 -18.24
C ILE A 34 39.68 12.11 -19.21
N TYR A 35 38.77 11.49 -19.97
CA TYR A 35 39.12 10.93 -21.27
C TYR A 35 38.00 11.12 -22.29
N THR A 36 38.36 11.87 -23.33
CA THR A 36 37.70 12.06 -24.61
C THR A 36 37.78 10.78 -25.45
N GLY A 37 36.76 10.52 -26.27
CA GLY A 37 36.82 9.42 -27.24
C GLY A 37 35.53 9.15 -28.00
N MET A 38 35.29 9.89 -29.08
CA MET A 38 34.36 9.49 -30.14
C MET A 38 34.94 8.30 -30.93
N THR A 39 34.15 7.27 -31.27
CA THR A 39 33.77 6.90 -32.65
C THR A 39 33.21 5.47 -32.80
N LYS A 40 32.24 5.40 -33.73
CA LYS A 40 31.88 4.31 -34.69
C LYS A 40 30.95 3.14 -34.30
N VAL A 41 29.81 3.23 -35.01
CA VAL A 41 28.80 2.26 -35.44
C VAL A 41 29.37 0.92 -35.96
N SER A 42 28.72 -0.21 -35.63
CA SER A 42 28.48 -1.29 -36.58
C SER A 42 27.28 -2.21 -36.23
N LYS A 43 26.34 -2.24 -37.19
CA LYS A 43 25.50 -3.33 -37.74
C LYS A 43 24.86 -4.40 -36.83
N VAL A 44 23.52 -4.39 -36.91
CA VAL A 44 22.58 -5.50 -36.67
C VAL A 44 22.62 -6.51 -37.83
N PRO A 45 22.46 -7.82 -37.57
CA PRO A 45 21.82 -8.72 -38.52
C PRO A 45 20.49 -9.27 -37.98
N ASN A 46 19.46 -9.10 -38.80
CA ASN A 46 18.19 -9.82 -38.73
C ASN A 46 18.39 -11.31 -39.02
N GLY A 47 17.73 -12.16 -38.25
CA GLY A 47 17.66 -13.60 -38.53
C GLY A 47 16.77 -14.30 -37.52
N GLY A 48 15.48 -14.45 -37.86
CA GLY A 48 14.50 -15.11 -37.02
C GLY A 48 14.75 -16.61 -36.88
N LYS A 49 14.58 -17.11 -35.66
CA LYS A 49 14.14 -18.48 -35.34
C LYS A 49 13.52 -18.47 -33.95
N GLN A 50 12.19 -18.61 -33.89
CA GLN A 50 11.43 -18.70 -32.66
C GLN A 50 11.32 -20.16 -32.21
N ILE A 51 11.56 -20.34 -30.91
CA ILE A 51 10.93 -21.29 -29.98
C ILE A 51 11.34 -22.77 -30.09
N ARG A 52 12.07 -23.21 -29.05
CA ARG A 52 11.73 -24.33 -28.14
C ARG A 52 12.96 -24.51 -27.25
N HIS A 53 13.06 -23.81 -26.10
CA HIS A 53 13.94 -24.14 -24.95
C HIS A 53 13.81 -23.08 -23.82
N TRP A 54 12.60 -22.54 -23.57
CA TRP A 54 12.41 -21.52 -22.53
C TRP A 54 12.31 -22.08 -21.10
N LYS A 55 11.94 -23.35 -20.91
CA LYS A 55 11.82 -23.92 -19.56
C LYS A 55 13.18 -24.18 -18.90
N THR A 56 14.22 -24.49 -19.67
CA THR A 56 15.57 -24.79 -19.15
C THR A 56 16.40 -23.52 -18.89
N LEU A 57 16.15 -22.44 -19.64
CA LEU A 57 16.84 -21.16 -19.46
C LEU A 57 16.39 -20.41 -18.21
N VAL A 58 15.11 -20.51 -17.83
CA VAL A 58 14.60 -19.91 -16.58
C VAL A 58 15.23 -20.56 -15.35
N SER A 59 15.40 -21.89 -15.35
CA SER A 59 16.07 -22.61 -14.26
C SER A 59 17.57 -22.31 -14.17
N LEU A 60 18.26 -22.10 -15.30
CA LEU A 60 19.68 -21.74 -15.30
C LEU A 60 19.93 -20.29 -14.86
N ILE A 61 19.03 -19.36 -15.19
CA ILE A 61 19.09 -17.98 -14.68
C ILE A 61 18.78 -17.94 -13.17
N GLN A 62 17.90 -18.81 -12.67
CA GLN A 62 17.59 -18.93 -11.24
C GLN A 62 18.77 -19.44 -10.39
N LEU A 63 19.61 -20.31 -10.93
CA LEU A 63 20.76 -20.87 -10.20
C LEU A 63 21.97 -19.93 -10.12
N VAL A 64 22.12 -19.00 -11.07
CA VAL A 64 23.30 -18.11 -11.15
C VAL A 64 23.06 -16.77 -10.42
N PHE A 65 21.81 -16.31 -10.30
CA PHE A 65 21.51 -14.96 -9.77
C PHE A 65 20.91 -14.91 -8.37
N GLY A 66 20.79 -16.03 -7.64
CA GLY A 66 20.31 -16.01 -6.26
C GLY A 66 18.98 -15.26 -6.10
N PHE A 67 18.06 -15.42 -7.06
CA PHE A 67 16.72 -14.86 -6.94
C PHE A 67 16.03 -15.58 -5.77
N PRO A 68 15.48 -14.86 -4.77
CA PRO A 68 14.61 -15.48 -3.80
C PRO A 68 13.48 -16.16 -4.59
N HIS A 69 13.23 -17.42 -4.24
CA HIS A 69 12.18 -18.25 -4.79
C HIS A 69 10.85 -17.49 -4.69
N PHE A 70 10.41 -16.84 -5.77
CA PHE A 70 9.11 -16.21 -5.84
C PHE A 70 8.08 -17.30 -6.13
N THR A 71 7.76 -18.09 -5.11
CA THR A 71 6.58 -18.95 -5.13
C THR A 71 5.35 -18.07 -5.27
N MET A 72 4.61 -18.27 -6.36
CA MET A 72 3.30 -17.65 -6.59
C MET A 72 2.20 -18.18 -5.63
N GLU A 73 2.57 -18.81 -4.51
CA GLU A 73 1.66 -19.49 -3.59
C GLU A 73 1.06 -18.57 -2.51
N ASN A 74 1.49 -17.32 -2.38
CA ASN A 74 1.01 -16.40 -1.34
C ASN A 74 0.70 -14.98 -1.88
N LYS A 75 0.15 -14.89 -3.09
CA LYS A 75 -0.41 -13.61 -3.54
C LYS A 75 -1.85 -13.49 -3.02
N GLU A 76 -2.06 -12.64 -2.03
CA GLU A 76 -3.42 -12.23 -1.63
C GLU A 76 -4.17 -11.71 -2.86
N ARG A 77 -5.44 -12.10 -3.03
CA ARG A 77 -6.27 -11.68 -4.17
C ARG A 77 -6.73 -10.24 -4.01
N PHE A 78 -6.94 -9.83 -2.76
CA PHE A 78 -7.25 -8.45 -2.43
C PHE A 78 -6.17 -7.49 -2.94
N SER A 79 -6.62 -6.38 -3.50
CA SER A 79 -5.78 -5.28 -3.94
C SER A 79 -6.54 -3.98 -3.74
N LEU A 80 -5.81 -2.89 -3.49
CA LEU A 80 -6.38 -1.54 -3.37
C LEU A 80 -7.20 -1.13 -4.62
N LEU A 81 -7.01 -1.81 -5.76
CA LEU A 81 -7.79 -1.59 -6.99
C LEU A 81 -9.26 -2.02 -6.88
N LEU A 82 -9.60 -2.88 -5.91
CA LEU A 82 -10.98 -3.31 -5.65
C LEU A 82 -11.74 -2.29 -4.79
N LEU A 83 -11.04 -1.26 -4.29
CA LEU A 83 -11.61 -0.21 -3.46
C LEU A 83 -12.10 0.96 -4.32
N GLU A 84 -13.02 1.74 -3.77
CA GLU A 84 -13.47 2.95 -4.44
C GLU A 84 -12.37 4.03 -4.44
N PRO A 85 -12.36 4.95 -5.42
CA PRO A 85 -11.41 6.04 -5.43
C PRO A 85 -11.47 6.88 -4.14
N GLY A 86 -10.34 6.96 -3.42
CA GLY A 86 -10.24 7.68 -2.16
C GLY A 86 -10.69 6.90 -0.92
N GLU A 87 -11.04 5.61 -1.08
CA GLU A 87 -11.24 4.69 0.04
C GLU A 87 -9.90 4.31 0.68
N TYR A 88 -9.84 4.32 2.01
CA TYR A 88 -8.66 3.95 2.78
C TYR A 88 -8.75 2.49 3.22
N TYR A 89 -7.67 1.74 3.06
CA TYR A 89 -7.49 0.43 3.70
C TYR A 89 -6.70 0.61 5.00
N PHE A 90 -7.25 0.11 6.12
CA PHE A 90 -6.67 0.27 7.44
C PHE A 90 -5.86 -0.95 7.87
N GLU A 91 -6.55 -2.08 8.04
CA GLU A 91 -6.00 -3.29 8.64
C GLU A 91 -6.83 -4.52 8.25
N ASP A 92 -6.32 -5.71 8.54
CA ASP A 92 -7.04 -6.96 8.35
C ASP A 92 -6.96 -7.91 9.53
N TYR A 93 -7.87 -8.87 9.50
CA TYR A 93 -8.02 -9.90 10.51
C TYR A 93 -8.23 -11.24 9.84
N ILE A 94 -7.55 -12.27 10.32
CA ILE A 94 -7.85 -13.65 9.91
C ILE A 94 -9.18 -14.04 10.53
N ALA A 95 -10.14 -14.42 9.69
CA ALA A 95 -11.51 -14.64 10.12
C ALA A 95 -12.19 -15.75 9.32
N SER A 96 -13.26 -16.29 9.88
CA SER A 96 -14.21 -17.13 9.16
C SER A 96 -15.52 -16.36 9.00
N ILE A 97 -16.20 -16.48 7.86
CA ILE A 97 -17.50 -15.85 7.61
C ILE A 97 -18.57 -16.90 7.33
N SER A 98 -19.77 -16.69 7.85
CA SER A 98 -21.00 -17.39 7.48
C SER A 98 -22.08 -16.38 7.12
N ILE A 99 -22.89 -16.71 6.12
CA ILE A 99 -24.01 -15.91 5.64
C ILE A 99 -25.28 -16.70 5.95
N THR A 100 -26.32 -16.05 6.49
CA THR A 100 -27.58 -16.63 7.04
C THR A 100 -28.14 -17.90 6.37
N LYS A 101 -27.93 -18.08 5.06
CA LYS A 101 -28.49 -19.18 4.27
C LYS A 101 -27.66 -20.47 4.37
N ASN A 102 -26.37 -20.38 4.70
CA ASN A 102 -25.46 -21.50 4.75
C ASN A 102 -24.68 -21.45 6.07
N ASP A 103 -24.93 -22.39 6.99
CA ASP A 103 -24.11 -22.62 8.19
C ASP A 103 -22.68 -23.10 7.86
N THR A 104 -22.28 -23.04 6.59
CA THR A 104 -20.92 -23.26 6.14
C THR A 104 -20.07 -22.04 6.41
N TRP A 105 -19.07 -22.22 7.26
CA TRP A 105 -18.06 -21.20 7.53
C TRP A 105 -16.97 -21.23 6.46
N LEU A 106 -16.71 -20.08 5.85
CA LEU A 106 -15.62 -19.89 4.90
C LEU A 106 -14.47 -19.19 5.61
N ASN A 107 -13.29 -19.80 5.58
CA ASN A 107 -12.07 -19.21 6.13
C ASN A 107 -11.49 -18.17 5.16
N GLY A 108 -10.93 -17.08 5.68
CA GLY A 108 -10.36 -16.00 4.88
C GLY A 108 -9.77 -14.88 5.71
N ARG A 109 -9.71 -13.69 5.12
CA ARG A 109 -9.27 -12.45 5.76
C ARG A 109 -10.35 -11.39 5.64
N LEU A 110 -10.73 -10.80 6.77
CA LEU A 110 -11.56 -9.61 6.82
C LEU A 110 -10.66 -8.37 6.71
N LYS A 111 -10.81 -7.60 5.63
CA LYS A 111 -10.16 -6.31 5.41
C LYS A 111 -11.10 -5.19 5.86
N VAL A 112 -10.60 -4.28 6.70
CA VAL A 112 -11.34 -3.09 7.14
C VAL A 112 -10.94 -1.89 6.29
N CYS A 113 -11.89 -1.40 5.50
CA CYS A 113 -11.73 -0.23 4.64
C CYS A 113 -12.65 0.90 5.07
N SER A 114 -12.47 2.12 4.55
CA SER A 114 -13.23 3.27 5.04
C SER A 114 -14.69 3.31 4.60
N LEU A 115 -15.06 2.67 3.48
CA LEU A 115 -16.42 2.68 2.96
C LEU A 115 -17.09 1.30 3.06
N SER A 116 -16.30 0.25 3.26
CA SER A 116 -16.77 -1.12 3.22
C SER A 116 -15.90 -2.05 4.07
N LEU A 117 -16.46 -3.20 4.41
CA LEU A 117 -15.69 -4.37 4.83
C LEU A 117 -15.52 -5.29 3.62
N VAL A 118 -14.32 -5.81 3.44
CA VAL A 118 -14.03 -6.74 2.32
C VAL A 118 -13.53 -8.05 2.90
N PHE A 119 -14.24 -9.15 2.64
CA PHE A 119 -13.82 -10.49 3.03
C PHE A 119 -13.20 -11.21 1.83
N ASP A 120 -11.93 -11.60 1.97
CA ASP A 120 -11.18 -12.38 0.97
C ASP A 120 -11.10 -13.86 1.42
N PRO A 121 -11.88 -14.77 0.81
CA PRO A 121 -11.84 -16.19 1.16
C PRO A 121 -10.48 -16.81 0.81
N LYS A 122 -10.07 -17.78 1.62
CA LYS A 122 -8.89 -18.61 1.34
C LYS A 122 -9.11 -19.53 0.12
N ASP A 123 -10.35 -19.91 -0.14
CA ASP A 123 -10.74 -20.67 -1.32
C ASP A 123 -10.86 -19.74 -2.54
N TYR A 124 -9.93 -19.88 -3.49
CA TYR A 124 -9.87 -19.08 -4.71
C TYR A 124 -11.08 -19.29 -5.64
N HIS A 125 -11.88 -20.34 -5.44
CA HIS A 125 -13.12 -20.53 -6.18
C HIS A 125 -14.28 -19.72 -5.63
N LYS A 126 -14.16 -19.20 -4.41
CA LYS A 126 -15.18 -18.34 -3.81
C LYS A 126 -14.96 -16.87 -4.18
N PRO A 127 -16.04 -16.09 -4.32
CA PRO A 127 -15.93 -14.65 -4.58
C PRO A 127 -15.44 -13.92 -3.32
N ILE A 128 -14.73 -12.81 -3.55
CA ILE A 128 -14.50 -11.80 -2.51
C ILE A 128 -15.83 -11.10 -2.24
N LEU A 129 -16.16 -10.94 -0.96
CA LEU A 129 -17.40 -10.31 -0.53
C LEU A 129 -17.09 -8.89 -0.05
N LYS A 130 -17.66 -7.88 -0.70
CA LYS A 130 -17.59 -6.48 -0.27
C LYS A 130 -18.93 -6.08 0.33
N ILE A 131 -18.91 -5.63 1.57
CA ILE A 131 -20.06 -5.26 2.40
C ILE A 131 -19.98 -3.74 2.63
N PRO A 132 -20.70 -2.92 1.83
CA PRO A 132 -20.66 -1.46 1.97
C PRO A 132 -21.35 -0.99 3.25
N PHE A 133 -20.74 -0.07 3.99
CA PHE A 133 -21.32 0.45 5.24
C PHE A 133 -22.66 1.16 5.02
N THR A 134 -22.85 1.78 3.85
CA THR A 134 -24.10 2.44 3.47
C THR A 134 -25.29 1.48 3.38
N GLN A 135 -25.03 0.18 3.23
CA GLN A 135 -26.04 -0.87 3.14
C GLN A 135 -26.21 -1.65 4.46
N CYS A 136 -25.33 -1.41 5.44
CA CYS A 136 -25.38 -2.03 6.75
C CYS A 136 -26.45 -1.36 7.64
N GLY A 137 -27.36 -2.17 8.18
CA GLY A 137 -28.35 -1.72 9.16
C GLY A 137 -27.84 -1.77 10.60
N SER A 138 -27.28 -2.91 11.01
CA SER A 138 -26.77 -3.13 12.37
C SER A 138 -25.44 -3.86 12.32
N ILE A 139 -24.50 -3.43 13.16
CA ILE A 139 -23.18 -4.03 13.36
C ILE A 139 -23.01 -4.20 14.87
N THR A 140 -22.94 -5.44 15.34
CA THR A 140 -22.85 -5.73 16.78
C THR A 140 -21.95 -6.92 17.04
N LYS A 141 -21.33 -6.97 18.23
CA LYS A 141 -20.81 -8.24 18.76
C LYS A 141 -21.99 -9.16 19.09
N SER A 142 -21.82 -10.46 18.91
CA SER A 142 -22.74 -11.48 19.40
C SER A 142 -22.97 -11.36 20.92
N SER A 143 -24.19 -11.70 21.35
CA SER A 143 -24.63 -11.55 22.74
C SER A 143 -23.95 -12.53 23.70
N ASP A 144 -23.37 -13.63 23.20
CA ASP A 144 -22.64 -14.56 24.05
C ASP A 144 -21.29 -13.92 24.43
N GLU A 145 -21.06 -13.68 25.72
CA GLU A 145 -19.91 -12.91 26.21
C GLU A 145 -18.56 -13.49 25.74
N ASP A 146 -18.48 -14.83 25.64
CA ASP A 146 -17.30 -15.57 25.20
C ASP A 146 -17.14 -15.67 23.68
N SER A 147 -18.16 -15.27 22.92
CA SER A 147 -18.14 -15.42 21.47
C SER A 147 -17.40 -14.25 20.80
N ASN A 148 -16.43 -14.60 19.95
CA ASN A 148 -15.63 -13.63 19.21
C ASN A 148 -16.24 -13.34 17.82
N ILE A 149 -17.57 -13.22 17.76
CA ILE A 149 -18.33 -13.15 16.52
C ILE A 149 -18.88 -11.73 16.31
N LEU A 150 -18.56 -11.15 15.16
CA LEU A 150 -19.12 -9.91 14.67
C LEU A 150 -20.33 -10.22 13.79
N ASN A 151 -21.49 -9.68 14.16
CA ASN A 151 -22.73 -9.80 13.42
C ASN A 151 -22.99 -8.52 12.62
N ILE A 152 -23.27 -8.67 11.33
CA ILE A 152 -23.56 -7.56 10.42
C ILE A 152 -24.82 -7.87 9.63
N ILE A 153 -25.85 -7.03 9.81
CA ILE A 153 -27.06 -7.08 9.01
C ILE A 153 -26.90 -6.09 7.86
N CYS A 154 -26.96 -6.58 6.63
CA CYS A 154 -26.77 -5.78 5.43
C CYS A 154 -27.87 -6.05 4.40
N LYS A 155 -28.35 -4.99 3.73
CA LYS A 155 -29.40 -5.09 2.70
C LYS A 155 -28.86 -5.50 1.33
N GLN A 156 -27.58 -5.21 1.09
CA GLN A 156 -26.94 -5.44 -0.19
C GLN A 156 -25.43 -5.62 0.00
N TYR A 157 -24.88 -6.65 -0.62
CA TYR A 157 -23.43 -6.87 -0.70
C TYR A 157 -23.00 -7.10 -2.15
N ILE A 158 -21.69 -7.12 -2.37
CA ILE A 158 -21.09 -7.20 -3.70
C ILE A 158 -20.17 -8.41 -3.73
N GLU A 159 -20.33 -9.26 -4.73
CA GLU A 159 -19.40 -10.35 -5.03
C GLU A 159 -18.44 -9.92 -6.15
N MET A 160 -17.15 -10.14 -5.92
CA MET A 160 -16.07 -9.77 -6.83
C MET A 160 -15.11 -10.95 -7.04
N LEU A 161 -14.45 -10.99 -8.19
CA LEU A 161 -13.43 -12.00 -8.51
C LEU A 161 -13.94 -13.44 -8.28
N ASP A 162 -15.17 -13.73 -8.69
CA ASP A 162 -15.70 -15.09 -8.63
C ASP A 162 -14.79 -16.03 -9.45
N HIS A 163 -14.42 -17.18 -8.87
CA HIS A 163 -13.41 -18.08 -9.45
C HIS A 163 -12.07 -17.40 -9.81
N ASN A 164 -11.74 -16.28 -9.15
CA ASN A 164 -10.58 -15.44 -9.43
C ASN A 164 -10.56 -14.85 -10.86
N VAL A 165 -11.72 -14.68 -11.48
CA VAL A 165 -11.88 -14.11 -12.83
C VAL A 165 -12.31 -12.64 -12.72
N LEU A 166 -11.70 -11.78 -13.54
CA LEU A 166 -12.09 -10.37 -13.63
C LEU A 166 -13.38 -10.21 -14.44
N GLU A 167 -14.51 -10.26 -13.75
CA GLU A 167 -15.86 -10.08 -14.30
C GLU A 167 -16.57 -8.87 -13.67
N PRO A 168 -17.65 -8.36 -14.29
CA PRO A 168 -18.50 -7.35 -13.67
C PRO A 168 -18.96 -7.78 -12.27
N TYR A 169 -18.94 -6.85 -11.32
CA TYR A 169 -19.32 -7.12 -9.94
C TYR A 169 -20.79 -7.52 -9.85
N LYS A 170 -21.08 -8.57 -9.06
CA LYS A 170 -22.45 -9.03 -8.83
C LYS A 170 -22.99 -8.35 -7.58
N PHE A 171 -24.03 -7.55 -7.75
CA PHE A 171 -24.71 -6.86 -6.66
C PHE A 171 -25.85 -7.73 -6.15
N ILE A 172 -25.74 -8.24 -4.93
CA ILE A 172 -26.73 -9.10 -4.32
C ILE A 172 -27.62 -8.29 -3.38
N ASN A 173 -28.87 -8.06 -3.80
CA ASN A 173 -29.85 -7.27 -3.08
C ASN A 173 -30.72 -8.16 -2.18
N GLU A 174 -30.14 -8.69 -1.11
CA GLU A 174 -30.84 -9.54 -0.17
C GLU A 174 -30.45 -9.18 1.27
N LEU A 175 -31.45 -9.16 2.17
CA LEU A 175 -31.18 -8.94 3.59
C LEU A 175 -30.40 -10.13 4.15
N SER A 176 -29.11 -9.91 4.41
CA SER A 176 -28.16 -10.92 4.83
C SER A 176 -27.61 -10.59 6.22
N LEU A 177 -27.46 -11.63 7.04
CA LEU A 177 -26.73 -11.62 8.28
C LEU A 177 -25.38 -12.27 8.02
N PHE A 178 -24.32 -11.48 8.11
CA PHE A 178 -22.95 -11.95 8.11
C PHE A 178 -22.51 -12.18 9.55
N ARG A 179 -22.03 -13.40 9.81
CA ARG A 179 -21.41 -13.78 11.08
C ARG A 179 -19.93 -13.96 10.81
N ILE A 180 -19.09 -13.14 11.43
CA ILE A 180 -17.64 -13.15 11.22
C ILE A 180 -16.94 -13.52 12.53
N ASP A 181 -16.27 -14.65 12.55
CA ASP A 181 -15.51 -15.16 13.69
C ASP A 181 -14.02 -14.83 13.52
N LEU A 182 -13.48 -13.96 14.36
CA LEU A 182 -12.08 -13.54 14.31
C LEU A 182 -11.19 -14.58 15.02
N LYS A 183 -10.11 -15.03 14.37
CA LYS A 183 -9.29 -16.14 14.91
C LYS A 183 -8.19 -15.73 15.87
N TYR A 184 -7.54 -14.60 15.62
CA TYR A 184 -6.35 -14.15 16.37
C TYR A 184 -6.46 -12.72 16.89
N ALA A 185 -7.64 -12.13 16.82
CA ALA A 185 -7.94 -10.78 17.31
C ALA A 185 -9.32 -10.78 17.93
N ARG A 186 -9.58 -9.88 18.88
CA ARG A 186 -10.91 -9.78 19.49
C ARG A 186 -11.77 -8.81 18.71
N VAL A 187 -13.07 -9.06 18.65
CA VAL A 187 -14.03 -8.17 17.98
C VAL A 187 -13.96 -6.76 18.56
N GLU A 188 -13.73 -6.60 19.86
CA GLU A 188 -13.57 -5.31 20.52
C GLU A 188 -12.43 -4.46 19.94
N ASP A 189 -11.36 -5.11 19.49
CA ASP A 189 -10.17 -4.42 18.98
C ASP A 189 -10.50 -3.68 17.67
N CYS A 190 -11.41 -4.22 16.84
CA CYS A 190 -11.81 -3.62 15.56
C CYS A 190 -13.20 -2.96 15.57
N LEU A 191 -14.10 -3.35 16.49
CA LEU A 191 -15.50 -2.93 16.48
C LEU A 191 -15.66 -1.42 16.60
N SER A 192 -14.84 -0.77 17.43
CA SER A 192 -14.86 0.69 17.61
C SER A 192 -14.60 1.45 16.30
N LEU A 193 -13.62 1.00 15.51
CA LEU A 193 -13.29 1.54 14.20
C LEU A 193 -14.43 1.28 13.21
N ILE A 194 -14.90 0.03 13.13
CA ILE A 194 -15.97 -0.36 12.22
C ILE A 194 -17.24 0.45 12.48
N LEU A 195 -17.63 0.64 13.75
CA LEU A 195 -18.78 1.47 14.12
C LEU A 195 -18.56 2.95 13.83
N GLN A 196 -17.34 3.46 13.95
CA GLN A 196 -17.03 4.84 13.57
C GLN A 196 -17.18 5.05 12.07
N LEU A 197 -16.70 4.11 11.26
CA LEU A 197 -16.83 4.14 9.79
C LEU A 197 -18.27 3.95 9.34
N HIS A 198 -19.01 3.03 9.98
CA HIS A 198 -20.44 2.84 9.74
C HIS A 198 -21.25 4.11 10.02
N ARG A 199 -21.00 4.77 11.16
CA ARG A 199 -21.61 6.08 11.47
C ARG A 199 -21.21 7.17 10.47
N ALA A 200 -19.95 7.19 10.02
CA ALA A 200 -19.52 8.16 9.00
C ALA A 200 -20.22 7.94 7.65
N SER A 201 -20.63 6.70 7.34
CA SER A 201 -21.28 6.35 6.08
C SER A 201 -22.72 6.86 5.93
N SER A 202 -23.37 7.27 7.02
CA SER A 202 -24.70 7.88 6.98
C SER A 202 -24.67 9.39 6.65
N LEU A 203 -23.49 10.00 6.61
CA LEU A 203 -23.29 11.40 6.25
C LEU A 203 -23.37 11.60 4.74
N GLN A 204 -23.50 12.86 4.30
CA GLN A 204 -23.39 13.19 2.89
C GLN A 204 -21.99 12.86 2.35
N THR A 205 -21.87 12.56 1.06
CA THR A 205 -20.63 12.05 0.45
C THR A 205 -19.39 12.92 0.74
N ALA A 206 -19.52 14.24 0.75
CA ALA A 206 -18.40 15.14 1.04
C ALA A 206 -17.94 15.03 2.50
N GLU A 207 -18.89 15.04 3.44
CA GLU A 207 -18.64 14.90 4.87
C GLU A 207 -18.11 13.51 5.22
N HIS A 208 -18.69 12.46 4.63
CA HIS A 208 -18.22 11.10 4.77
C HIS A 208 -16.74 10.97 4.35
N ARG A 209 -16.35 11.53 3.20
CA ARG A 209 -14.94 11.54 2.77
C ARG A 209 -14.04 12.33 3.73
N HIS A 210 -14.53 13.46 4.25
CA HIS A 210 -13.77 14.25 5.22
C HIS A 210 -13.55 13.48 6.52
N MET A 211 -14.59 12.82 7.03
CA MET A 211 -14.53 11.97 8.22
C MET A 211 -13.62 10.76 8.03
N ALA A 212 -13.73 10.06 6.91
CA ALA A 212 -12.84 8.95 6.56
C ALA A 212 -11.37 9.40 6.51
N ALA A 213 -11.10 10.55 5.90
CA ALA A 213 -9.75 11.12 5.86
C ALA A 213 -9.25 11.53 7.25
N ALA A 214 -10.11 12.08 8.11
CA ALA A 214 -9.76 12.43 9.50
C ALA A 214 -9.46 11.19 10.36
N ILE A 215 -10.24 10.12 10.20
CA ILE A 215 -10.01 8.82 10.87
C ILE A 215 -8.68 8.22 10.39
N ALA A 216 -8.45 8.19 9.07
CA ALA A 216 -7.19 7.74 8.49
C ALA A 216 -6.00 8.55 9.03
N TYR A 217 -6.09 9.87 8.99
CA TYR A 217 -5.04 10.74 9.52
C TYR A 217 -4.76 10.48 11.00
N GLY A 218 -5.81 10.42 11.84
CA GLY A 218 -5.67 10.17 13.28
C GLY A 218 -5.03 8.82 13.61
N ARG A 219 -5.21 7.79 12.77
CA ARG A 219 -4.53 6.50 12.94
C ARG A 219 -3.09 6.54 12.43
N GLN A 220 -2.87 7.17 11.28
CA GLN A 220 -1.55 7.23 10.63
C GLN A 220 -0.52 8.03 11.45
N THR A 221 -0.96 9.04 12.19
CA THR A 221 -0.08 9.82 13.08
C THR A 221 0.49 9.00 14.23
N LEU A 222 -0.22 7.96 14.67
CA LEU A 222 0.19 7.08 15.77
C LEU A 222 1.25 6.03 15.35
N ILE A 223 1.28 5.65 14.07
CA ILE A 223 2.22 4.65 13.56
C ILE A 223 3.59 5.31 13.42
N LYS A 224 4.56 4.95 14.26
CA LYS A 224 5.94 5.45 14.19
C LYS A 224 6.82 4.54 13.33
N PHE A 225 7.94 5.07 12.86
CA PHE A 225 8.96 4.26 12.23
C PHE A 225 9.56 3.23 13.19
N ASP A 226 9.75 2.01 12.71
CA ASP A 226 10.39 0.95 13.48
C ASP A 226 11.93 1.09 13.37
N PRO A 227 12.63 1.47 14.46
CA PRO A 227 14.07 1.68 14.43
C PRO A 227 14.85 0.38 14.20
N THR A 228 14.24 -0.80 14.34
CA THR A 228 14.90 -2.09 14.09
C THR A 228 15.29 -2.30 12.63
N TRP A 229 14.73 -1.50 11.72
CA TRP A 229 15.06 -1.55 10.29
C TRP A 229 16.28 -0.72 9.92
N LEU A 230 16.80 0.10 10.83
CA LEU A 230 18.00 0.91 10.59
C LEU A 230 19.25 0.04 10.53
N GLU A 231 20.19 0.46 9.69
CA GLU A 231 21.54 -0.11 9.69
C GLU A 231 22.40 0.43 10.83
N LEU A 232 23.47 -0.30 11.16
CA LEU A 232 24.42 0.10 12.19
C LEU A 232 25.09 1.45 11.82
N GLY A 233 24.98 2.43 12.71
CA GLY A 233 25.53 3.77 12.51
C GLY A 233 24.66 4.69 11.65
N GLU A 234 23.48 4.23 11.22
CA GLU A 234 22.52 5.03 10.49
C GLU A 234 21.72 5.93 11.44
N ASN A 235 21.60 7.22 11.09
CA ASN A 235 20.85 8.20 11.89
C ASN A 235 19.65 8.73 11.12
N ILE A 236 18.50 8.80 11.79
CA ILE A 236 17.28 9.42 11.22
C ILE A 236 17.49 10.94 11.13
N ILE A 237 17.35 11.47 9.91
CA ILE A 237 17.42 12.91 9.62
C ILE A 237 16.02 13.52 9.62
N MET A 238 15.04 12.75 9.12
CA MET A 238 13.66 13.19 8.93
C MET A 238 12.71 12.01 8.89
N GLU A 239 11.51 12.21 9.44
CA GLU A 239 10.40 11.27 9.42
C GLU A 239 9.14 12.05 9.07
N GLU A 240 8.49 11.70 7.95
CA GLU A 240 7.33 12.41 7.42
C GLU A 240 6.26 11.46 6.91
N VAL A 241 5.02 11.93 6.89
CA VAL A 241 3.92 11.18 6.26
C VAL A 241 3.93 11.42 4.76
N GLY A 242 3.81 10.35 3.99
CA GLY A 242 3.68 10.46 2.54
C GLY A 242 2.93 9.32 1.88
N GLN A 243 2.91 9.36 0.55
CA GLN A 243 2.21 8.37 -0.26
C GLN A 243 3.15 7.82 -1.32
N LYS A 244 3.22 6.50 -1.41
CA LYS A 244 3.80 5.75 -2.52
C LYS A 244 2.77 5.69 -3.63
N ILE A 245 3.11 6.27 -4.78
CA ILE A 245 2.25 6.25 -5.95
C ILE A 245 2.84 5.28 -6.96
N THR A 246 2.05 4.31 -7.36
CA THR A 246 2.31 3.40 -8.47
C THR A 246 1.34 3.74 -9.63
N PRO A 247 1.56 3.23 -10.85
CA PRO A 247 0.65 3.50 -11.96
C PRO A 247 -0.81 3.13 -11.70
N LEU A 248 -1.06 2.16 -10.80
CA LEU A 248 -2.38 1.62 -10.56
C LEU A 248 -2.94 1.99 -9.18
N SER A 249 -2.09 2.25 -8.18
CA SER A 249 -2.56 2.50 -6.81
C SER A 249 -1.73 3.55 -6.06
N ILE A 250 -2.36 4.17 -5.07
CA ILE A 250 -1.72 5.10 -4.13
C ILE A 250 -1.79 4.44 -2.76
N ASN A 251 -0.65 4.27 -2.10
CA ASN A 251 -0.58 3.72 -0.77
C ASN A 251 0.06 4.72 0.21
N SER A 252 -0.60 4.97 1.33
CA SER A 252 -0.08 5.89 2.36
C SER A 252 0.92 5.16 3.26
N GLY A 253 1.95 5.88 3.69
CA GLY A 253 2.98 5.36 4.56
C GLY A 253 3.87 6.45 5.15
N ARG A 254 4.85 6.04 5.92
CA ARG A 254 5.85 6.89 6.53
C ARG A 254 7.12 6.85 5.70
N ILE A 255 7.64 8.03 5.35
CA ILE A 255 8.91 8.19 4.66
C ILE A 255 9.94 8.60 5.70
N VAL A 256 11.03 7.85 5.78
CA VAL A 256 12.13 8.15 6.69
C VAL A 256 13.40 8.34 5.88
N LEU A 257 13.96 9.55 5.99
CA LEU A 257 15.26 9.87 5.43
C LEU A 257 16.30 9.74 6.52
N THR A 258 17.33 8.97 6.23
CA THR A 258 18.47 8.77 7.13
C THR A 258 19.75 9.28 6.48
N SER A 259 20.88 9.05 7.14
CA SER A 259 22.21 9.34 6.59
C SER A 259 22.60 8.48 5.38
N LEU A 260 21.98 7.31 5.18
CA LEU A 260 22.37 6.33 4.16
C LEU A 260 21.22 5.88 3.24
N HIS A 261 19.98 5.89 3.72
CA HIS A 261 18.83 5.35 3.00
C HIS A 261 17.61 6.29 3.02
N VAL A 262 16.70 6.03 2.09
CA VAL A 262 15.30 6.43 2.17
C VAL A 262 14.47 5.17 2.43
N TYR A 263 13.79 5.14 3.57
CA TYR A 263 12.83 4.11 3.90
C TYR A 263 11.41 4.58 3.61
N PHE A 264 10.56 3.66 3.18
CA PHE A 264 9.11 3.84 3.15
C PHE A 264 8.42 2.69 3.86
N GLN A 265 7.66 3.00 4.90
CA GLN A 265 6.86 2.08 5.67
C GLN A 265 5.37 2.28 5.33
N PRO A 266 4.72 1.37 4.61
CA PRO A 266 3.27 1.39 4.44
C PRO A 266 2.54 1.44 5.79
N PHE A 267 1.44 2.18 5.88
CA PHE A 267 0.58 2.17 7.09
C PHE A 267 -0.36 0.97 7.14
N ASN A 268 -0.50 0.26 6.02
CA ASN A 268 -1.27 -0.96 5.90
C ASN A 268 -0.38 -2.11 5.43
N ASN A 269 -0.88 -3.33 5.55
CA ASN A 269 -0.17 -4.54 5.16
C ASN A 269 -0.59 -5.06 3.77
N ASN A 270 -1.00 -4.17 2.87
CA ASN A 270 -1.36 -4.57 1.50
C ASN A 270 -0.14 -5.00 0.66
N GLU A 271 1.05 -4.56 1.02
CA GLU A 271 2.29 -4.93 0.33
C GLU A 271 2.94 -6.14 1.02
N VAL A 272 3.54 -7.03 0.21
CA VAL A 272 4.27 -8.21 0.71
C VAL A 272 5.49 -7.80 1.54
N THR A 273 6.10 -6.66 1.20
CA THR A 273 7.25 -6.10 1.91
C THR A 273 6.80 -5.16 3.03
N LEU A 274 7.30 -5.39 4.24
CA LEU A 274 7.00 -4.56 5.42
C LEU A 274 7.47 -3.11 5.27
N TYR A 275 8.57 -2.92 4.55
CA TYR A 275 9.10 -1.61 4.20
C TYR A 275 9.85 -1.70 2.87
N LEU A 276 10.01 -0.54 2.24
CA LEU A 276 10.87 -0.34 1.10
C LEU A 276 12.12 0.40 1.57
N LYS A 277 13.29 -0.05 1.12
CA LYS A 277 14.58 0.57 1.40
C LYS A 277 15.25 0.95 0.09
N ILE A 278 15.68 2.19 -0.02
CA ILE A 278 16.40 2.73 -1.17
C ILE A 278 17.72 3.31 -0.66
N GLU A 279 18.86 2.84 -1.17
CA GLU A 279 20.14 3.45 -0.83
C GLU A 279 20.28 4.83 -1.48
N LEU A 280 20.79 5.81 -0.74
CA LEU A 280 21.03 7.16 -1.27
C LEU A 280 22.05 7.13 -2.43
N SER A 281 22.99 6.18 -2.40
CA SER A 281 23.99 5.91 -3.44
C SER A 281 23.37 5.56 -4.80
N GLU A 282 22.20 4.91 -4.81
CA GLU A 282 21.54 4.42 -6.01
C GLU A 282 20.64 5.47 -6.67
N ILE A 283 20.30 6.55 -5.96
CA ILE A 283 19.42 7.60 -6.45
C ILE A 283 20.15 8.44 -7.51
N LYS A 284 19.71 8.31 -8.77
CA LYS A 284 20.27 9.05 -9.90
C LYS A 284 19.76 10.48 -9.98
N ARG A 285 18.47 10.68 -9.69
CA ARG A 285 17.80 11.97 -9.84
C ARG A 285 16.54 12.05 -8.99
N ILE A 286 16.32 13.23 -8.42
CA ILE A 286 15.11 13.63 -7.69
C ILE A 286 14.46 14.78 -8.46
N ILE A 287 13.19 14.62 -8.86
CA ILE A 287 12.45 15.67 -9.61
C ILE A 287 11.23 16.10 -8.82
N LYS A 288 10.92 17.39 -8.85
CA LYS A 288 9.65 17.90 -8.36
C LYS A 288 8.57 17.82 -9.44
N ARG A 289 7.45 17.15 -9.16
CA ARG A 289 6.30 17.06 -10.07
C ARG A 289 4.97 17.42 -9.39
N ARG A 290 3.99 17.79 -10.22
CA ARG A 290 2.59 18.02 -9.81
C ARG A 290 1.82 16.72 -9.91
N PHE A 291 0.80 16.58 -9.09
CA PHE A 291 -0.09 15.43 -9.11
C PHE A 291 -1.53 15.83 -8.88
N LEU A 292 -2.41 15.29 -9.71
CA LEU A 292 -3.84 15.63 -9.74
C LEU A 292 -4.07 17.15 -9.74
N LEU A 293 -3.19 17.89 -10.44
CA LEU A 293 -3.22 19.36 -10.55
C LEU A 293 -3.17 20.12 -9.21
N GLN A 294 -2.85 19.46 -8.10
CA GLN A 294 -2.69 20.10 -6.80
C GLN A 294 -1.30 20.74 -6.68
N GLN A 295 -1.20 21.89 -6.00
CA GLN A 295 0.05 22.58 -5.67
C GLN A 295 0.82 21.87 -4.53
N VAL A 296 0.66 20.56 -4.39
CA VAL A 296 1.42 19.75 -3.43
C VAL A 296 2.70 19.30 -4.12
N GLN A 297 3.82 19.49 -3.44
CA GLN A 297 5.15 19.22 -3.98
C GLN A 297 5.42 17.71 -3.88
N GLN A 298 5.45 17.00 -4.99
CA GLN A 298 5.88 15.60 -5.01
C GLN A 298 7.36 15.50 -5.36
N LEU A 299 8.01 14.44 -4.86
CA LEU A 299 9.35 14.07 -5.22
C LEU A 299 9.31 12.74 -5.98
N ASP A 300 9.72 12.78 -7.24
CA ASP A 300 9.95 11.60 -8.07
C ASP A 300 11.39 11.14 -7.84
N PHE A 301 11.57 9.91 -7.36
CA PHE A 301 12.88 9.29 -7.25
C PHE A 301 13.12 8.37 -8.44
N THR A 302 14.33 8.46 -9.01
CA THR A 302 14.78 7.52 -10.04
C THR A 302 16.08 6.89 -9.56
N TRP A 303 16.11 5.57 -9.41
CA TRP A 303 17.29 4.79 -8.96
C TRP A 303 17.50 3.55 -9.85
N HIS A 304 18.62 2.86 -9.67
CA HIS A 304 19.00 1.73 -10.52
C HIS A 304 18.32 0.43 -10.05
N ASN A 305 17.19 0.07 -10.67
CA ASN A 305 16.84 -1.34 -10.83
C ASN A 305 15.99 -1.54 -12.08
N PHE A 306 16.28 -2.59 -12.84
CA PHE A 306 15.88 -2.83 -14.23
C PHE A 306 14.37 -3.05 -14.48
N THR A 307 13.50 -2.68 -13.53
CA THR A 307 12.05 -2.80 -13.63
C THR A 307 11.38 -1.50 -13.22
N LEU A 308 11.13 -0.61 -14.18
CA LEU A 308 10.00 0.34 -14.29
C LEU A 308 9.27 0.86 -13.02
N THR A 309 9.92 1.04 -11.88
CA THR A 309 9.29 1.61 -10.69
C THR A 309 9.81 3.02 -10.50
N ASN A 310 9.18 3.99 -11.15
CA ASN A 310 9.21 5.35 -10.64
C ASN A 310 8.37 5.34 -9.36
N LEU A 311 9.02 5.28 -8.19
CA LEU A 311 8.33 5.52 -6.93
C LEU A 311 8.21 7.02 -6.76
N ILE A 312 6.98 7.50 -6.85
CA ILE A 312 6.66 8.89 -6.60
C ILE A 312 6.20 8.97 -5.16
N PHE A 313 6.91 9.78 -4.38
CA PHE A 313 6.52 10.08 -3.01
C PHE A 313 5.85 11.45 -2.96
N LYS A 314 4.60 11.47 -2.48
CA LYS A 314 3.95 12.71 -2.05
C LYS A 314 4.26 12.93 -0.58
N ILE A 315 5.02 13.96 -0.23
CA ILE A 315 5.16 14.39 1.17
C ILE A 315 3.99 15.34 1.47
N ILE A 316 3.21 15.03 2.51
CA ILE A 316 2.09 15.87 2.95
C ILE A 316 2.62 16.81 4.04
N LEU A 317 2.92 18.06 3.67
CA LEU A 317 3.43 19.12 4.56
C LEU A 317 2.33 20.03 5.12
#